data_AF-A0A5N8YCN9-F1
#
_entry.id   AF-A0A5N8YCN9-F1
#
_cell.length_a   1.000
_cell.length_b   1.000
_cell.length_c   1.000
_cell.angle_alpha   90.00
_cell.angle_beta   90.00
_cell.angle_gamma   90.00
#
_symmetry.space_group_name_H-M   'P 1'
#
loop_
_entity.id
_entity.type
_entity.pdbx_description
1 polymer ?
#
loop_
_entity_poly.entity_id
_entity_poly.type
_entity_poly.pdbx_seq_one_letter_code
_entity_poly.pdbx_strand_id
1 'polypeptide(L)'
;MFELNDHDSTGDGNSQGHEEVEAEQGYVMQFTKNEALFLDDSLTLMLEREGDERRVYSMRPVQLTARLAVPLDLMDKIGKAVVYTTTPENQGKEYAFEIDIPELFMIREVASSFIEIEGEPVGLNLKRKICALLYAKELELESRDARLAQLMTGINLDVQASAIDGVDS
;
A
#
# COMPACT_ATOMS: atom_id res chain seq x y z
N MET A 1 38.31 -42.77 20.23
CA MET A 1 39.46 -42.91 19.31
C MET A 1 38.90 -43.49 18.01
N PHE A 2 39.43 -43.05 16.86
CA PHE A 2 38.92 -43.10 15.47
C PHE A 2 37.96 -41.94 15.17
N GLU A 3 38.43 -40.75 14.78
CA GLU A 3 39.24 -40.28 13.62
C GLU A 3 38.34 -39.61 12.57
N LEU A 4 38.82 -38.44 12.16
CA LEU A 4 38.24 -37.46 11.25
C LEU A 4 38.14 -38.01 9.82
N ASN A 5 37.17 -37.50 9.05
CA ASN A 5 37.40 -37.29 7.63
C ASN A 5 36.64 -36.04 7.19
N ASP A 6 37.41 -35.00 6.88
CA ASP A 6 36.99 -33.84 6.11
C ASP A 6 36.68 -34.29 4.67
N HIS A 7 35.55 -33.85 4.15
CA HIS A 7 35.36 -33.77 2.70
C HIS A 7 34.82 -32.40 2.35
N ASP A 8 35.74 -31.58 1.85
CA ASP A 8 35.47 -30.38 1.08
C ASP A 8 34.67 -30.77 -0.17
N SER A 9 33.56 -30.08 -0.41
CA SER A 9 32.85 -30.11 -1.69
C SER A 9 32.16 -28.77 -1.91
N THR A 10 32.86 -27.95 -2.69
CA THR A 10 32.35 -26.79 -3.41
C THR A 10 31.15 -27.20 -4.28
N GLY A 11 30.04 -26.49 -4.13
CA GLY A 11 28.82 -26.70 -4.90
C GLY A 11 28.01 -25.40 -4.97
N ASP A 12 28.20 -24.71 -6.09
CA ASP A 12 27.57 -23.48 -6.55
C ASP A 12 26.09 -23.26 -6.21
N GLY A 13 25.78 -22.00 -5.92
CA GLY A 13 24.79 -21.27 -6.72
C GLY A 13 23.33 -21.58 -6.48
N ASN A 14 22.74 -20.95 -5.46
CA ASN A 14 21.56 -20.12 -5.70
C ASN A 14 21.41 -19.15 -4.53
N SER A 15 22.14 -18.04 -4.58
CA SER A 15 21.74 -16.83 -3.87
C SER A 15 20.43 -16.38 -4.51
N GLN A 16 19.31 -16.98 -4.09
CA GLN A 16 18.04 -16.28 -4.14
C GLN A 16 18.29 -15.01 -3.35
N GLY A 17 18.50 -13.91 -4.06
CA GLY A 17 18.26 -12.59 -3.52
C GLY A 17 16.85 -12.67 -2.98
N HIS A 18 16.74 -12.89 -1.68
CA HIS A 18 15.72 -12.22 -0.92
C HIS A 18 15.95 -10.75 -1.27
N GLU A 19 15.17 -10.24 -2.23
CA GLU A 19 14.74 -8.87 -2.14
C GLU A 19 14.25 -8.74 -0.71
N GLU A 20 15.10 -8.15 0.13
CA GLU A 20 14.69 -7.58 1.38
C GLU A 20 13.56 -6.64 0.99
N VAL A 21 12.33 -7.14 1.10
CA VAL A 21 11.12 -6.35 1.00
C VAL A 21 11.36 -5.22 2.00
N GLU A 22 11.57 -4.02 1.48
CA GLU A 22 11.89 -2.84 2.28
C GLU A 22 10.97 -2.83 3.50
N ALA A 23 11.60 -2.88 4.68
CA ALA A 23 10.89 -2.91 5.94
C ALA A 23 9.94 -1.73 6.04
N GLU A 24 8.65 -2.05 6.16
CA GLU A 24 7.67 -1.37 7.00
C GLU A 24 7.66 0.17 6.95
N GLN A 25 7.46 0.77 5.77
CA GLN A 25 6.84 2.10 5.74
C GLN A 25 5.34 1.93 5.91
N GLY A 26 4.89 1.92 7.18
CA GLY A 26 3.48 2.08 7.51
C GLY A 26 2.98 3.41 6.95
N TYR A 27 1.92 3.36 6.15
CA TYR A 27 1.21 4.56 5.70
C TYR A 27 0.36 5.08 6.84
N VAL A 28 0.09 6.39 6.88
CA VAL A 28 -0.90 6.94 7.82
C VAL A 28 -2.15 7.28 7.04
N MET A 29 -3.26 6.67 7.44
CA MET A 29 -4.57 6.95 6.85
C MET A 29 -5.52 7.50 7.92
N GLN A 30 -6.35 8.45 7.52
CA GLN A 30 -7.33 9.11 8.40
C GLN A 30 -8.74 8.73 7.96
N PHE A 31 -9.60 8.40 8.92
CA PHE A 31 -10.99 8.05 8.67
C PHE A 31 -11.97 9.02 9.31
N THR A 32 -12.97 9.41 8.52
CA THR A 32 -14.19 10.06 9.02
C THR A 32 -15.09 9.05 9.74
N LYS A 33 -16.11 9.56 10.45
CA LYS A 33 -17.17 8.73 11.06
C LYS A 33 -17.79 7.78 10.03
N ASN A 34 -18.15 8.29 8.86
CA ASN A 34 -18.85 7.53 7.84
C ASN A 34 -17.94 6.51 7.16
N GLU A 35 -16.67 6.84 6.94
CA GLU A 35 -15.67 5.90 6.44
C GLU A 35 -15.43 4.75 7.44
N ALA A 36 -15.29 5.05 8.73
CA ALA A 36 -15.08 4.03 9.76
C ALA A 36 -16.28 3.07 9.87
N LEU A 37 -17.51 3.60 9.93
CA LEU A 37 -18.72 2.80 10.00
C LEU A 37 -18.92 1.94 8.74
N PHE A 38 -18.69 2.51 7.56
CA PHE A 38 -18.76 1.79 6.30
C PHE A 38 -17.83 0.56 6.28
N LEU A 39 -16.60 0.73 6.77
CA LEU A 39 -15.62 -0.35 6.79
C LEU A 39 -15.97 -1.42 7.82
N ASP A 40 -16.43 -1.03 9.02
CA ASP A 40 -16.89 -1.97 10.04
C ASP A 40 -18.04 -2.86 9.52
N ASP A 41 -18.98 -2.27 8.76
CA ASP A 41 -20.10 -2.99 8.12
C ASP A 41 -19.68 -3.87 6.92
N SER A 42 -18.52 -3.59 6.32
CA SER A 42 -18.07 -4.19 5.06
C SER A 42 -17.06 -5.32 5.22
N LEU A 43 -16.55 -5.55 6.43
CA LEU A 43 -15.50 -6.52 6.71
C LEU A 43 -15.98 -7.63 7.66
N THR A 44 -15.36 -8.80 7.56
CA THR A 44 -15.58 -9.92 8.48
C THR A 44 -14.25 -10.47 8.97
N LEU A 45 -14.24 -11.08 10.15
CA LEU A 45 -13.01 -11.61 10.75
C LEU A 45 -12.56 -12.89 10.05
N MET A 46 -11.27 -12.92 9.71
CA MET A 46 -10.55 -14.12 9.29
C MET A 46 -10.08 -14.89 10.54
N LEU A 47 -10.42 -16.18 10.61
CA LEU A 47 -10.08 -17.08 11.71
C LEU A 47 -9.10 -18.14 11.21
N GLU A 48 -7.97 -18.25 11.92
CA GLU A 48 -7.07 -19.39 11.82
C GLU A 48 -7.36 -20.36 12.95
N ARG A 49 -7.62 -21.62 12.63
CA ARG A 49 -7.85 -22.66 13.65
C ARG A 49 -6.54 -23.34 13.98
N GLU A 50 -6.17 -23.29 15.25
CA GLU A 50 -4.97 -23.94 15.78
C GLU A 50 -5.02 -25.46 15.47
N GLY A 51 -3.99 -25.97 14.78
CA GLY A 51 -3.86 -27.39 14.40
C GLY A 51 -4.21 -27.75 12.95
N ASP A 52 -4.62 -26.79 12.12
CA ASP A 52 -4.93 -27.00 10.70
C ASP A 52 -4.14 -25.98 9.85
N GLU A 53 -2.82 -26.19 9.72
CA GLU A 53 -1.82 -25.29 9.07
C GLU A 53 -2.17 -24.83 7.64
N ARG A 54 -3.28 -25.31 7.07
CA ARG A 54 -3.71 -25.05 5.69
C ARG A 54 -5.15 -24.54 5.57
N ARG A 55 -5.84 -24.23 6.66
CA ARG A 55 -7.26 -23.84 6.58
C ARG A 55 -7.55 -22.53 7.31
N VAL A 56 -7.47 -21.46 6.55
CA VAL A 56 -8.03 -20.14 6.89
C VAL A 56 -9.54 -20.19 6.66
N TYR A 57 -10.34 -19.81 7.66
CA TYR A 57 -11.80 -19.71 7.57
C TYR A 57 -12.23 -18.26 7.75
N SER A 58 -13.31 -17.85 7.10
CA SER A 58 -13.96 -16.56 7.38
C SER A 58 -15.21 -16.79 8.22
N MET A 59 -15.51 -15.87 9.14
CA MET A 59 -16.82 -15.87 9.79
C MET A 59 -17.88 -15.46 8.77
N ARG A 60 -18.99 -16.21 8.71
CA ARG A 60 -20.11 -15.86 7.84
C ARG A 60 -20.68 -14.52 8.31
N PRO A 61 -20.77 -13.50 7.43
CA PRO A 61 -21.38 -12.23 7.76
C PRO A 61 -22.83 -12.37 8.26
N VAL A 62 -23.21 -11.57 9.26
CA VAL A 62 -24.59 -11.52 9.79
C VAL A 62 -25.55 -10.86 8.78
N GLN A 63 -25.04 -9.93 7.96
CA GLN A 63 -25.70 -9.39 6.77
C GLN A 63 -24.79 -9.60 5.54
N LEU A 64 -25.38 -9.77 4.36
CA LEU A 64 -24.66 -9.91 3.06
C LEU A 64 -23.82 -8.66 2.66
N THR A 65 -23.64 -7.72 3.58
CA THR A 65 -22.89 -6.47 3.38
C THR A 65 -21.39 -6.66 3.57
N ALA A 66 -20.93 -7.58 4.43
CA ALA A 66 -19.50 -7.80 4.60
C ALA A 66 -18.94 -8.63 3.45
N ARG A 67 -18.07 -7.99 2.65
CA ARG A 67 -17.61 -8.50 1.35
C ARG A 67 -16.24 -9.18 1.43
N LEU A 68 -15.48 -8.91 2.49
CA LEU A 68 -14.09 -9.35 2.59
C LEU A 68 -13.73 -9.81 4.00
N ALA A 69 -13.05 -10.95 4.09
CA ALA A 69 -12.46 -11.43 5.33
C ALA A 69 -11.09 -10.78 5.55
N VAL A 70 -10.83 -10.26 6.75
CA VAL A 70 -9.62 -9.52 7.09
C VAL A 70 -8.95 -10.03 8.38
N PRO A 71 -7.64 -9.79 8.56
CA PRO A 71 -6.94 -10.07 9.81
C PRO A 71 -7.54 -9.32 11.00
N LEU A 72 -7.36 -9.90 12.20
CA LEU A 72 -7.84 -9.30 13.46
C LEU A 72 -7.29 -7.88 13.67
N ASP A 73 -6.04 -7.64 13.30
CA ASP A 73 -5.37 -6.35 13.50
C ASP A 73 -6.07 -5.21 12.73
N LEU A 74 -6.45 -5.45 11.47
CA LEU A 74 -7.22 -4.47 10.68
C LEU A 74 -8.61 -4.24 11.30
N MET A 75 -9.26 -5.30 11.78
CA MET A 75 -10.55 -5.18 12.45
C MET A 75 -10.46 -4.34 13.74
N ASP A 76 -9.42 -4.54 14.55
CA ASP A 76 -9.17 -3.77 15.77
C ASP A 76 -8.88 -2.29 15.48
N LYS A 77 -8.08 -2.01 14.44
CA LYS A 77 -7.82 -0.63 13.96
C LYS A 77 -9.12 0.08 13.56
N ILE A 78 -10.00 -0.59 12.82
CA ILE A 78 -11.30 -0.04 12.38
C ILE A 78 -12.24 0.14 13.58
N GLY A 79 -12.31 -0.82 14.50
CA GLY A 79 -13.10 -0.70 15.72
C GLY A 79 -12.69 0.52 16.57
N LYS A 80 -11.38 0.77 16.72
CA LYS A 80 -10.87 2.00 17.38
C LYS A 80 -11.28 3.27 16.65
N ALA A 81 -11.24 3.27 15.31
CA ALA A 81 -11.69 4.39 14.50
C ALA A 81 -13.19 4.69 14.71
N VAL A 82 -14.03 3.65 14.76
CA VAL A 82 -15.47 3.78 15.04
C VAL A 82 -15.68 4.41 16.42
N VAL A 83 -15.07 3.88 17.47
CA VAL A 83 -15.18 4.41 18.83
C VAL A 83 -14.74 5.87 18.87
N TYR A 84 -13.57 6.20 18.31
CA TYR A 84 -13.05 7.55 18.35
C TYR A 84 -13.94 8.55 17.62
N THR A 85 -14.33 8.25 16.38
CA THR A 85 -15.07 9.19 15.51
C THR A 85 -16.52 9.39 15.92
N THR A 86 -17.10 8.46 16.68
CA THR A 86 -18.48 8.54 17.21
C THR A 86 -18.56 9.13 18.63
N THR A 87 -17.43 9.24 19.33
CA THR A 87 -17.37 9.83 20.67
C THR A 87 -17.61 11.35 20.60
N PRO A 88 -18.63 11.90 21.30
CA PRO A 88 -18.99 13.32 21.23
C PRO A 88 -17.84 14.28 21.55
N GLU A 89 -16.97 13.91 22.49
CA GLU A 89 -15.82 14.70 22.93
C GLU A 89 -14.79 14.93 21.81
N ASN A 90 -14.75 14.05 20.80
CA ASN A 90 -13.85 14.18 19.66
C ASN A 90 -14.39 15.08 18.55
N GLN A 91 -15.61 15.63 18.69
CA GLN A 91 -16.20 16.65 17.81
C GLN A 91 -16.17 16.28 16.31
N GLY A 92 -16.27 14.99 15.99
CA GLY A 92 -16.21 14.51 14.60
C GLY A 92 -14.82 14.59 13.95
N LYS A 93 -13.74 14.69 14.75
CA LYS A 93 -12.37 14.57 14.25
C LYS A 93 -12.14 13.21 13.61
N GLU A 94 -11.34 13.21 12.55
CA GLU A 94 -10.88 11.99 11.92
C GLU A 94 -9.93 11.22 12.84
N TYR A 95 -9.95 9.89 12.74
CA TYR A 95 -9.03 9.02 13.45
C TYR A 95 -7.90 8.58 12.52
N ALA A 96 -6.65 8.79 12.95
CA ALA A 96 -5.45 8.45 12.20
C ALA A 96 -4.75 7.23 12.80
N PHE A 97 -4.35 6.28 11.98
CA PHE A 97 -3.52 5.16 12.41
C PHE A 97 -2.64 4.63 11.27
N GLU A 98 -1.66 3.81 11.62
CA GLU A 98 -0.74 3.18 10.69
C GLU A 98 -1.40 2.00 9.96
N ILE A 99 -1.28 2.01 8.63
CA ILE A 99 -1.85 1.02 7.73
C ILE A 99 -0.75 0.48 6.81
N ASP A 100 -0.70 -0.84 6.65
CA ASP A 100 0.25 -1.47 5.75
C ASP A 100 -0.29 -1.58 4.32
N ILE A 101 0.57 -1.99 3.38
CA ILE A 101 0.18 -2.16 1.97
C ILE A 101 -0.94 -3.20 1.79
N PRO A 102 -0.85 -4.41 2.39
CA PRO A 102 -1.96 -5.38 2.35
C PRO A 102 -3.30 -4.81 2.82
N GLU A 103 -3.33 -4.12 3.95
CA GLU A 103 -4.52 -3.48 4.51
C GLU A 103 -5.08 -2.41 3.57
N LEU A 104 -4.23 -1.60 2.93
CA LEU A 104 -4.66 -0.63 1.91
C LEU A 104 -5.40 -1.31 0.75
N PHE A 105 -4.90 -2.46 0.26
CA PHE A 105 -5.56 -3.23 -0.79
C PHE A 105 -6.87 -3.86 -0.31
N MET A 106 -6.92 -4.37 0.92
CA MET A 106 -8.16 -4.92 1.52
C MET A 106 -9.25 -3.86 1.64
N ILE A 107 -8.91 -2.66 2.11
CA ILE A 107 -9.86 -1.54 2.19
C ILE A 107 -10.31 -1.11 0.77
N ARG A 108 -9.39 -1.08 -0.20
CA ARG A 108 -9.69 -0.71 -1.58
C ARG A 108 -10.70 -1.64 -2.24
N GLU A 109 -10.66 -2.93 -1.92
CA GLU A 109 -11.56 -3.95 -2.44
C GLU A 109 -13.01 -3.70 -2.02
N VAL A 110 -13.22 -3.31 -0.76
CA VAL A 110 -14.57 -3.02 -0.25
C VAL A 110 -15.06 -1.61 -0.57
N ALA A 111 -14.15 -0.64 -0.77
CA ALA A 111 -14.47 0.76 -1.06
C ALA A 111 -15.15 0.94 -2.44
N SER A 112 -16.44 0.66 -2.56
CA SER A 112 -17.22 0.88 -3.79
C SER A 112 -17.48 2.37 -4.04
N SER A 113 -17.07 2.89 -5.20
CA SER A 113 -17.16 4.33 -5.53
C SER A 113 -18.58 4.91 -5.58
N PHE A 114 -19.60 4.06 -5.59
CA PHE A 114 -21.01 4.45 -5.61
C PHE A 114 -21.64 4.55 -4.21
N ILE A 115 -20.89 4.23 -3.15
CA ILE A 115 -21.40 4.28 -1.79
C ILE A 115 -21.35 5.71 -1.28
N GLU A 116 -22.52 6.18 -0.87
CA GLU A 116 -22.73 7.45 -0.20
C GLU A 116 -23.39 7.21 1.16
N ILE A 117 -22.90 7.89 2.21
CA ILE A 117 -23.49 7.87 3.55
C ILE A 117 -23.71 9.32 3.97
N GLU A 118 -24.94 9.67 4.34
CA GLU A 118 -25.30 11.05 4.71
C GLU A 118 -24.94 12.09 3.62
N GLY A 119 -24.91 11.69 2.35
CA GLY A 119 -24.50 12.54 1.22
C GLY A 119 -22.99 12.67 1.02
N GLU A 120 -22.18 12.03 1.85
CA GLU A 120 -20.73 11.94 1.67
C GLU A 120 -20.39 10.77 0.73
N PRO A 121 -19.58 10.97 -0.33
CA PRO A 121 -19.16 9.90 -1.24
C PRO A 121 -18.04 9.05 -0.64
N VAL A 122 -18.36 8.32 0.44
CA VAL A 122 -17.45 7.53 1.28
C VAL A 122 -16.53 6.63 0.47
N GLY A 123 -17.08 5.83 -0.45
CA GLY A 123 -16.27 4.88 -1.21
C GLY A 123 -15.30 5.56 -2.19
N LEU A 124 -15.69 6.70 -2.77
CA LEU A 124 -14.79 7.50 -3.61
C LEU A 124 -13.70 8.17 -2.77
N ASN A 125 -14.04 8.68 -1.58
CA ASN A 125 -13.08 9.27 -0.65
C ASN A 125 -12.01 8.25 -0.21
N LEU A 126 -12.44 7.06 0.19
CA LEU A 126 -11.53 5.96 0.53
C LEU A 126 -10.61 5.59 -0.63
N LYS A 127 -11.17 5.36 -1.83
CA LYS A 127 -10.34 5.06 -3.02
C LYS A 127 -9.32 6.16 -3.30
N ARG A 128 -9.71 7.43 -3.16
CA ARG A 128 -8.81 8.56 -3.38
C ARG A 128 -7.67 8.60 -2.36
N LYS A 129 -7.99 8.45 -1.07
CA LYS A 129 -7.01 8.39 0.02
C LYS A 129 -6.02 7.24 -0.21
N ILE A 130 -6.52 6.04 -0.53
CA ILE A 130 -5.68 4.85 -0.78
C ILE A 130 -4.80 5.03 -2.02
N CYS A 131 -5.36 5.46 -3.15
CA CYS A 131 -4.58 5.65 -4.38
C CYS A 131 -3.55 6.77 -4.23
N ALA A 132 -3.84 7.81 -3.43
CA ALA A 132 -2.85 8.84 -3.12
C ALA A 132 -1.68 8.26 -2.31
N LEU A 133 -1.97 7.43 -1.29
CA LEU A 133 -0.93 6.77 -0.50
C LEU A 133 -0.08 5.82 -1.37
N LEU A 134 -0.71 4.99 -2.21
CA LEU A 134 -0.01 3.99 -3.02
C LEU A 134 0.76 4.59 -4.20
N TYR A 135 0.20 5.59 -4.90
CA TYR A 135 0.67 5.96 -6.24
C TYR A 135 1.10 7.42 -6.40
N ALA A 136 0.84 8.32 -5.43
CA ALA A 136 1.12 9.74 -5.64
C ALA A 136 2.61 10.01 -5.88
N LYS A 137 3.50 9.39 -5.10
CA LYS A 137 4.96 9.57 -5.25
C LYS A 137 5.47 9.07 -6.60
N GLU A 138 4.97 7.91 -7.04
CA GLU A 138 5.33 7.32 -8.34
C GLU A 138 4.88 8.23 -9.49
N LEU A 139 3.63 8.68 -9.47
CA LEU A 139 3.09 9.59 -10.49
C LEU A 139 3.80 10.96 -10.50
N GLU A 140 4.21 11.47 -9.33
CA GLU A 140 5.01 12.70 -9.25
C GLU A 140 6.39 12.52 -9.89
N LEU A 141 7.03 11.37 -9.68
CA LEU A 141 8.33 11.03 -10.27
C LEU A 141 8.20 10.90 -11.80
N GLU A 142 7.23 10.14 -12.28
CA GLU A 142 6.94 9.99 -13.72
C GLU A 142 6.68 11.36 -14.37
N SER A 143 5.89 12.22 -13.72
CA SER A 143 5.59 13.56 -14.21
C SER A 143 6.85 14.42 -14.28
N ARG A 144 7.73 14.34 -13.28
CA ARG A 144 9.01 15.06 -13.26
C ARG A 144 9.94 14.58 -14.36
N ASP A 145 10.06 13.28 -14.53
CA ASP A 145 10.95 12.67 -15.53
C ASP A 145 10.47 12.97 -16.94
N ALA A 146 9.15 12.95 -17.18
CA ALA A 146 8.55 13.40 -18.44
C ALA A 146 8.85 14.88 -18.74
N ARG A 147 8.79 15.77 -17.74
CA ARG A 147 9.15 17.18 -17.89
C ARG A 147 10.64 17.38 -18.19
N LEU A 148 11.51 16.60 -17.55
CA LEU A 148 12.96 16.62 -17.83
C LEU A 148 13.26 16.18 -19.26
N ALA A 149 12.62 15.10 -19.72
CA ALA A 149 12.77 14.63 -21.10
C ALA A 149 12.33 15.69 -22.13
N GLN A 150 11.23 16.40 -21.88
CA GLN A 150 10.78 17.52 -22.72
C GLN A 150 11.79 18.68 -22.75
N LEU A 151 12.46 18.97 -21.63
CA LEU A 151 13.48 20.01 -21.60
C LEU A 151 14.72 19.59 -22.40
N MET A 152 15.15 18.33 -22.29
CA MET A 152 16.32 17.82 -23.02
C MET A 152 16.12 17.82 -24.55
N THR A 153 14.91 17.58 -25.05
CA THR A 153 14.63 17.66 -26.50
C THR A 153 14.64 19.10 -27.02
N GLY A 154 14.29 20.08 -26.19
CA GLY A 154 14.39 21.51 -26.52
C GLY A 154 15.83 22.05 -26.50
N ILE A 155 16.73 21.39 -25.77
CA ILE A 155 18.17 21.71 -25.74
C ILE A 155 18.89 20.82 -26.77
N ASN A 156 18.52 20.95 -28.05
CA ASN A 156 19.46 20.60 -29.11
C ASN A 156 20.56 21.66 -29.08
N LEU A 157 21.58 21.40 -28.28
CA LEU A 157 22.82 22.16 -28.28
C LEU A 157 23.43 22.03 -29.67
N ASP A 158 23.14 22.99 -30.54
CA ASP A 158 24.00 23.38 -31.66
C ASP A 158 25.35 23.84 -31.07
N VAL A 159 26.12 22.91 -30.51
CA VAL A 159 27.57 23.06 -30.47
C VAL A 159 28.01 22.83 -31.90
N GLN A 160 27.85 23.86 -32.73
CA GLN A 160 28.61 23.96 -33.96
C GLN A 160 30.08 23.91 -33.53
N ALA A 161 30.70 22.76 -33.74
CA ALA A 161 32.13 22.64 -33.88
C ALA A 161 32.53 23.38 -35.17
N SER A 162 32.35 24.70 -35.19
CA SER A 162 32.85 25.55 -36.24
C SER A 162 34.36 25.60 -36.11
N ALA A 163 35.01 24.81 -36.98
CA ALA A 163 36.30 25.05 -37.59
C ALA A 163 37.47 25.39 -36.65
N ILE A 164 38.19 24.35 -36.23
CA ILE A 164 39.66 24.41 -36.21
C ILE A 164 40.16 23.52 -37.34
N ASP A 165 40.05 24.04 -38.56
CA ASP A 165 40.86 23.55 -39.67
C ASP A 165 41.51 24.75 -40.35
N GLY A 166 42.83 24.65 -40.55
CA GLY A 166 43.63 25.58 -41.33
C GLY A 166 44.41 26.64 -40.55
N VAL A 167 45.64 26.30 -40.13
CA VAL A 167 46.85 27.01 -40.60
C VAL A 167 47.97 25.98 -40.68
N ASP A 168 48.12 25.38 -41.87
CA ASP A 168 49.43 24.96 -42.36
C ASP A 168 50.25 26.21 -42.64
N SER A 169 51.44 26.31 -42.06
CA SER A 169 52.61 27.06 -42.56
C SER A 169 53.89 26.59 -41.88
#